data_AF-A0A2W6ZEA8-F1
#
_entry.id   AF-A0A2W6ZEA8-F1
#
_cell.length_a   1.000
_cell.length_b   1.000
_cell.length_c   1.000
_cell.angle_alpha   90.00
_cell.angle_beta   90.00
_cell.angle_gamma   90.00
#
_symmetry.space_group_name_H-M   'P 1'
#
loop_
_entity.id
_entity.type
_entity.pdbx_description
1 polymer ?
#
loop_
_entity_poly.entity_id
_entity_poly.type
_entity_poly.pdbx_seq_one_letter_code
_entity_poly.pdbx_strand_id
1 'polypeptide(L)'
;MEVISEVILEIIKAIATVILLLLLGDFFSTFLYHVPEHVFGKFHTIVHHGKNRSFLHYAVLTKNPFVLLDGILGAVPYFIFAPWLWQLSAMGTIAGLILGEIHVVWRHVSILEWRTPEPFKTWCDFLFITTPERHWLHHQNAFEAYGDIFSFFDYPAQKWLTFLRFVRRKYKSLNRLRHSATSVNL
;
A
#
# COMPACT_ATOMS: atom_id res chain seq x y z
N MET A 1 38.32 -15.14 -13.59
CA MET A 1 37.04 -15.88 -13.71
C MET A 1 36.26 -15.83 -12.39
N GLU A 2 36.92 -16.07 -11.25
CA GLU A 2 36.32 -15.95 -9.91
C GLU A 2 35.75 -14.56 -9.60
N VAL A 3 36.53 -13.49 -9.84
CA VAL A 3 36.06 -12.10 -9.61
C VAL A 3 34.80 -11.76 -10.41
N ILE A 4 34.70 -12.22 -11.66
CA ILE A 4 33.50 -11.99 -12.50
C ILE A 4 32.29 -12.74 -11.91
N SER A 5 32.50 -13.97 -11.42
CA SER A 5 31.45 -14.76 -10.77
C SER A 5 30.94 -14.11 -9.48
N GLU A 6 31.84 -13.56 -8.67
CA GLU A 6 31.47 -12.86 -7.43
C GLU A 6 30.65 -11.60 -7.70
N VAL A 7 31.08 -10.78 -8.66
CA VAL A 7 30.34 -9.57 -9.06
C VAL A 7 28.95 -9.93 -9.60
N ILE A 8 28.84 -10.94 -10.45
CA ILE A 8 27.55 -11.40 -10.97
C ILE A 8 26.64 -11.88 -9.82
N LEU A 9 27.18 -12.63 -8.86
CA LEU A 9 26.42 -13.11 -7.71
C LEU A 9 25.89 -11.95 -6.86
N GLU A 10 26.70 -10.93 -6.60
CA GLU A 10 26.27 -9.74 -5.84
C GLU A 10 25.20 -8.94 -6.57
N ILE A 11 25.29 -8.82 -7.90
CA ILE A 11 24.23 -8.20 -8.72
C ILE A 11 22.92 -9.00 -8.62
N ILE A 12 22.99 -10.33 -8.72
CA ILE A 12 21.81 -11.20 -8.60
C ILE A 12 21.18 -11.06 -7.21
N LYS A 13 21.98 -11.07 -6.14
CA LYS A 13 21.49 -10.84 -4.78
C LYS A 13 20.83 -9.47 -4.66
N ALA A 14 21.44 -8.42 -5.20
CA ALA A 14 20.85 -7.08 -5.16
C ALA A 14 19.50 -7.02 -5.88
N ILE A 15 19.40 -7.56 -7.10
CA ILE A 15 18.14 -7.61 -7.87
C ILE A 15 17.08 -8.44 -7.13
N ALA A 16 17.45 -9.62 -6.63
CA ALA A 16 16.55 -10.48 -5.87
C ALA A 16 16.05 -9.79 -4.60
N THR A 17 16.93 -9.10 -3.88
CA THR A 17 16.57 -8.31 -2.70
C THR A 17 15.61 -7.18 -3.04
N VAL A 18 15.83 -6.43 -4.13
CA VAL A 18 14.90 -5.39 -4.59
C VAL A 18 13.52 -5.98 -4.84
N ILE A 19 13.45 -7.03 -5.66
CA ILE A 19 12.18 -7.68 -6.02
C ILE A 19 11.46 -8.18 -4.76
N LEU A 20 12.18 -8.85 -3.87
CA LEU A 20 11.62 -9.40 -2.64
C LEU A 20 11.13 -8.30 -1.69
N LEU A 21 11.88 -7.22 -1.54
CA LEU A 21 11.48 -6.06 -0.73
C LEU A 21 10.19 -5.45 -1.25
N LEU A 22 10.12 -5.16 -2.56
CA LEU A 22 8.94 -4.54 -3.16
C LEU A 22 7.72 -5.45 -3.09
N LEU A 23 7.89 -6.75 -3.35
CA LEU A 23 6.80 -7.73 -3.27
C LEU A 23 6.25 -7.86 -1.84
N LEU A 24 7.14 -8.01 -0.85
CA LEU A 24 6.74 -8.13 0.55
C LEU A 24 6.15 -6.81 1.05
N GLY A 25 6.81 -5.68 0.78
CA GLY A 25 6.33 -4.36 1.19
C GLY A 25 4.94 -4.07 0.64
N ASP A 26 4.71 -4.32 -0.65
CA ASP A 26 3.40 -4.12 -1.27
C ASP A 26 2.35 -5.12 -0.76
N PHE A 27 2.70 -6.39 -0.59
CA PHE A 27 1.78 -7.36 -0.01
C PHE A 27 1.32 -6.94 1.39
N PHE A 28 2.26 -6.63 2.28
CA PHE A 28 1.93 -6.23 3.65
C PHE A 28 1.20 -4.88 3.69
N SER A 29 1.62 -3.92 2.85
CA SER A 29 0.92 -2.64 2.71
C SER A 29 -0.52 -2.86 2.25
N THR A 30 -0.73 -3.60 1.16
CA THR A 30 -2.06 -3.81 0.58
C THR A 30 -2.98 -4.58 1.53
N PHE A 31 -2.56 -5.74 2.03
CA PHE A 31 -3.46 -6.66 2.74
C PHE A 31 -3.58 -6.39 4.24
N LEU A 32 -2.52 -5.90 4.89
CA LEU A 32 -2.51 -5.73 6.34
C LEU A 32 -2.67 -4.27 6.78
N TYR A 33 -2.44 -3.31 5.89
CA TYR A 33 -2.59 -1.90 6.20
C TYR A 33 -3.71 -1.24 5.36
N HIS A 34 -3.54 -1.14 4.05
CA HIS A 34 -4.39 -0.36 3.15
C HIS A 34 -5.84 -0.88 3.11
N VAL A 35 -6.07 -2.16 2.79
CA VAL A 35 -7.43 -2.73 2.75
C VAL A 35 -8.12 -2.69 4.13
N PRO A 36 -7.45 -3.07 5.24
CA PRO A 36 -8.03 -2.88 6.58
C PRO A 36 -8.37 -1.42 6.91
N GLU A 37 -7.52 -0.46 6.58
CA GLU A 37 -7.80 0.98 6.77
C GLU A 37 -9.05 1.42 6.00
N HIS A 38 -9.28 0.92 4.78
CA HIS A 38 -10.54 1.18 4.06
C HIS A 38 -11.80 0.66 4.77
N VAL A 39 -11.67 -0.37 5.61
CA VAL A 39 -12.81 -0.97 6.31
C VAL A 39 -13.00 -0.40 7.71
N PHE A 40 -11.92 -0.21 8.46
CA PHE A 40 -11.94 0.15 9.87
C PHE A 40 -11.41 1.55 10.14
N GLY A 41 -10.52 2.02 9.28
CA GLY A 41 -9.91 3.33 9.30
C GLY A 41 -10.89 4.47 9.03
N LYS A 42 -10.68 5.58 9.74
CA LYS A 42 -11.46 6.81 9.54
C LYS A 42 -10.63 7.85 8.79
N PHE A 43 -9.33 7.92 9.03
CA PHE A 43 -8.48 8.98 8.51
C PHE A 43 -8.00 8.69 7.09
N HIS A 44 -7.67 7.44 6.77
CA HIS A 44 -7.27 7.04 5.42
C HIS A 44 -8.31 7.46 4.38
N THR A 45 -9.58 7.10 4.58
CA THR A 45 -10.65 7.50 3.65
C THR A 45 -10.86 9.02 3.57
N ILE A 46 -10.72 9.75 4.68
CA ILE A 46 -10.95 11.21 4.70
C ILE A 46 -9.81 11.98 4.03
N VAL A 47 -8.57 11.55 4.26
CA VAL A 47 -7.36 12.27 3.87
C VAL A 47 -6.83 11.77 2.54
N HIS A 48 -6.66 10.45 2.39
CA HIS A 48 -6.11 9.83 1.18
C HIS A 48 -7.06 9.93 -0.02
N HIS A 49 -8.38 9.87 0.20
CA HIS A 49 -9.40 10.11 -0.85
C HIS A 49 -9.96 11.54 -0.84
N GLY A 50 -9.47 12.40 0.05
CA GLY A 50 -9.88 13.80 0.13
C GLY A 50 -9.40 14.63 -1.06
N LYS A 51 -9.91 15.86 -1.17
CA LYS A 51 -9.49 16.82 -2.21
C LYS A 51 -8.07 17.33 -1.96
N ASN A 52 -7.72 17.56 -0.69
CA ASN A 52 -6.36 17.93 -0.24
C ASN A 52 -5.69 16.69 0.37
N ARG A 53 -5.04 15.88 -0.47
CA ARG A 53 -4.45 14.56 -0.15
C ARG A 53 -3.13 14.67 0.60
N SER A 54 -3.13 15.38 1.72
CA SER A 54 -1.95 15.55 2.56
C SER A 54 -2.31 15.35 4.02
N PHE A 55 -1.77 14.30 4.62
CA PHE A 55 -1.86 14.01 6.05
C PHE A 55 -1.28 15.16 6.88
N LEU A 56 -0.21 15.81 6.40
CA LEU A 56 0.37 16.98 7.06
C LEU A 56 -0.59 18.17 7.03
N HIS A 57 -1.13 18.51 5.86
CA HIS A 57 -2.08 19.61 5.72
C HIS A 57 -3.32 19.38 6.59
N TYR A 58 -3.85 18.16 6.58
CA TYR A 58 -5.02 17.81 7.40
C TYR A 58 -4.70 17.82 8.90
N ALA A 59 -3.55 17.31 9.33
CA ALA A 59 -3.12 17.33 10.73
C ALA A 59 -2.97 18.76 11.26
N VAL A 60 -2.41 19.67 10.46
CA VAL A 60 -2.31 21.09 10.80
C VAL A 60 -3.70 21.73 10.86
N LEU A 61 -4.54 21.51 9.84
CA LEU A 61 -5.88 22.11 9.75
C LEU A 61 -6.81 21.65 10.89
N THR A 62 -6.77 20.35 11.23
CA THR A 62 -7.61 19.76 12.27
C THR A 62 -6.97 19.74 13.66
N LYS A 63 -5.73 20.24 13.78
CA LYS A 63 -4.91 20.19 14.99
C LYS A 63 -4.82 18.77 15.59
N ASN A 64 -4.82 17.77 14.71
CA ASN A 64 -4.79 16.36 15.10
C ASN A 64 -3.56 15.67 14.51
N PRO A 65 -2.43 15.62 15.26
CA PRO A 65 -1.20 15.01 14.79
C PRO A 65 -1.30 13.49 14.62
N PHE A 66 -2.29 12.83 15.23
CA PHE A 66 -2.47 11.38 15.09
C PHE A 66 -2.76 10.95 13.65
N VAL A 67 -3.22 11.86 12.81
CA VAL A 67 -3.44 11.62 11.38
C VAL A 67 -2.13 11.32 10.64
N LEU A 68 -0.99 11.82 11.13
CA LEU A 68 0.33 11.51 10.54
C LEU A 68 0.74 10.05 10.75
N LEU A 69 0.25 9.41 11.81
CA LEU A 69 0.54 8.00 12.06
C LEU A 69 0.03 7.12 10.92
N ASP A 70 -1.11 7.48 10.33
CA ASP A 70 -1.68 6.77 9.20
C ASP A 70 -0.71 6.81 8.01
N GLY A 71 -0.24 8.01 7.63
CA GLY A 71 0.79 8.17 6.59
C GLY A 71 2.09 7.41 6.88
N ILE A 72 2.54 7.35 8.14
CA ILE A 72 3.74 6.58 8.54
C ILE A 72 3.49 5.08 8.44
N LEU A 73 2.33 4.60 8.90
CA LEU A 73 1.96 3.18 8.90
C LEU A 73 1.88 2.62 7.48
N GLY A 74 1.58 3.44 6.48
CA GLY A 74 1.67 3.05 5.07
C GLY A 74 3.09 2.73 4.59
N ALA A 75 4.12 3.32 5.19
CA ALA A 75 5.52 3.05 4.82
C ALA A 75 6.14 1.88 5.62
N VAL A 76 5.63 1.61 6.83
CA VAL A 76 6.14 0.55 7.72
C VAL A 76 6.33 -0.82 7.03
N PRO A 77 5.39 -1.31 6.20
CA PRO A 77 5.54 -2.58 5.47
C PRO A 77 6.85 -2.74 4.70
N TYR A 78 7.41 -1.64 4.17
CA TYR A 78 8.66 -1.65 3.42
C TYR A 78 9.89 -1.63 4.34
N PHE A 79 9.79 -1.04 5.53
CA PHE A 79 10.91 -0.95 6.48
C PHE A 79 11.05 -2.18 7.37
N ILE A 80 9.95 -2.89 7.69
CA ILE A 80 10.04 -4.05 8.58
C ILE A 80 10.98 -5.11 8.03
N PHE A 81 11.00 -5.37 6.73
CA PHE A 81 11.87 -6.42 6.16
C PHE A 81 13.32 -5.97 5.94
N ALA A 82 13.61 -4.67 6.07
CA ALA A 82 14.92 -4.11 5.76
C ALA A 82 16.08 -4.75 6.56
N PRO A 83 16.00 -4.99 7.88
CA PRO A 83 17.10 -5.60 8.64
C PRO A 83 17.47 -7.01 8.15
N TRP A 84 16.48 -7.80 7.73
CA TRP A 84 16.69 -9.15 7.21
C TRP A 84 17.23 -9.13 5.77
N LEU A 85 16.65 -8.29 4.93
CA LEU A 85 17.05 -8.15 3.52
C LEU A 85 18.43 -7.49 3.37
N TRP A 86 18.83 -6.66 4.33
CA TRP A 86 20.16 -6.07 4.41
C TRP A 86 21.26 -7.15 4.50
N GLN A 87 20.99 -8.26 5.19
CA GLN A 87 21.91 -9.39 5.29
C GLN A 87 22.09 -10.12 3.94
N LEU A 88 21.09 -10.05 3.06
CA LEU A 88 21.16 -10.63 1.72
C LEU A 88 21.88 -9.70 0.74
N SER A 89 21.51 -8.42 0.74
CA SER A 89 22.20 -7.36 0.00
C SER A 89 21.81 -5.98 0.55
N ALA A 90 22.78 -5.29 1.16
CA ALA A 90 22.60 -3.90 1.59
C ALA A 90 22.26 -2.98 0.40
N MET A 91 22.97 -3.15 -0.73
CA MET A 91 22.74 -2.37 -1.94
C MET A 91 21.32 -2.61 -2.49
N GLY A 92 20.90 -3.88 -2.58
CA GLY A 92 19.54 -4.21 -3.01
C GLY A 92 18.47 -3.66 -2.08
N THR A 93 18.72 -3.65 -0.77
CA THR A 93 17.78 -3.09 0.22
C THR A 93 17.62 -1.58 0.05
N ILE A 94 18.72 -0.84 -0.06
CA ILE A 94 18.70 0.62 -0.30
C ILE A 94 18.01 0.92 -1.63
N ALA A 95 18.40 0.23 -2.71
CA ALA A 95 17.82 0.42 -4.02
C ALA A 95 16.31 0.14 -4.03
N GLY A 96 15.88 -0.93 -3.36
CA GLY A 96 14.46 -1.28 -3.26
C GLY A 96 13.65 -0.24 -2.50
N LEU A 97 14.17 0.30 -1.38
CA LEU A 97 13.50 1.36 -0.63
C LEU A 97 13.36 2.64 -1.49
N ILE A 98 14.43 3.03 -2.19
CA ILE A 98 14.40 4.20 -3.09
C ILE A 98 13.40 3.98 -4.23
N LEU A 99 13.41 2.81 -4.87
CA LEU A 99 12.48 2.49 -5.96
C LEU A 99 11.03 2.46 -5.49
N GLY A 100 10.78 1.91 -4.29
CA GLY A 100 9.46 1.94 -3.67
C GLY A 100 8.96 3.36 -3.46
N GLU A 101 9.77 4.23 -2.87
CA GLU A 101 9.39 5.63 -2.64
C GLU A 101 9.18 6.41 -3.96
N ILE A 102 10.07 6.24 -4.94
CA ILE A 102 9.90 6.84 -6.27
C ILE A 102 8.59 6.37 -6.89
N HIS A 103 8.26 5.09 -6.78
CA HIS A 103 7.00 4.56 -7.29
C HIS A 103 5.78 5.16 -6.57
N VAL A 104 5.85 5.31 -5.23
CA VAL A 104 4.80 5.94 -4.43
C VAL A 104 4.53 7.38 -4.87
N VAL A 105 5.57 8.16 -5.16
CA VAL A 105 5.42 9.51 -5.70
C VAL A 105 4.88 9.46 -7.13
N TRP A 106 5.46 8.62 -7.98
CA TRP A 106 5.10 8.52 -9.40
C TRP A 106 3.63 8.18 -9.60
N ARG A 107 3.07 7.20 -8.88
CA ARG A 107 1.65 6.80 -9.02
C ARG A 107 0.63 7.89 -8.65
N HIS A 108 1.05 8.99 -8.05
CA HIS A 108 0.18 10.12 -7.72
C HIS A 108 0.20 11.25 -8.76
N VAL A 109 1.00 11.15 -9.83
CA VAL A 109 1.15 12.26 -10.81
C VAL A 109 -0.05 12.45 -11.73
N SER A 110 -0.95 11.47 -11.90
CA SER A 110 -2.15 11.62 -12.76
C SER A 110 -3.11 12.71 -12.31
N ILE A 111 -2.99 13.20 -11.07
CA ILE A 111 -3.72 14.38 -10.61
C ILE A 111 -3.33 15.66 -11.38
N LEU A 112 -2.15 15.67 -12.02
CA LEU A 112 -1.63 16.76 -12.84
C LEU A 112 -2.01 16.61 -14.32
N GLU A 113 -3.05 15.82 -14.63
CA GLU A 113 -3.46 15.45 -16.00
C GLU A 113 -2.37 14.72 -16.82
N TRP A 114 -1.30 14.30 -16.14
CA TRP A 114 -0.23 13.54 -16.75
C TRP A 114 -0.68 12.11 -17.05
N ARG A 115 -0.24 11.59 -18.20
CA ARG A 115 -0.48 10.22 -18.64
C ARG A 115 0.82 9.48 -18.93
N THR A 116 0.86 8.22 -18.55
CA THR A 116 1.91 7.26 -18.85
C THR A 116 1.99 7.08 -20.37
N PRO A 117 3.15 7.31 -21.01
CA PRO A 117 3.28 7.09 -22.44
C PRO A 117 3.07 5.62 -22.81
N GLU A 118 2.44 5.36 -23.97
CA GLU A 118 1.95 4.03 -24.37
C GLU A 118 3.00 2.90 -24.32
N PRO A 119 4.27 3.11 -24.75
CA PRO A 119 5.28 2.06 -24.64
C PRO A 119 5.56 1.67 -23.18
N PHE A 120 5.64 2.65 -22.28
CA PHE A 120 5.88 2.41 -20.85
C PHE A 120 4.68 1.74 -20.18
N LYS A 121 3.47 2.17 -20.56
CA LYS A 121 2.23 1.55 -20.08
C LYS A 121 2.17 0.06 -20.45
N THR A 122 2.52 -0.27 -21.69
CA THR A 122 2.57 -1.67 -22.17
C THR A 122 3.51 -2.53 -21.31
N TRP A 123 4.69 -2.00 -20.98
CA TRP A 123 5.63 -2.69 -20.08
C TRP A 123 5.09 -2.81 -18.65
N CYS A 124 4.43 -1.77 -18.14
CA CYS A 124 3.82 -1.81 -16.81
C CYS A 124 2.71 -2.87 -16.76
N ASP A 125 1.85 -2.93 -17.77
CA ASP A 125 0.78 -3.92 -17.85
C ASP A 125 1.34 -5.35 -17.92
N PHE A 126 2.40 -5.57 -18.70
CA PHE A 126 3.08 -6.87 -18.80
C PHE A 126 3.76 -7.29 -17.48
N LEU A 127 4.39 -6.34 -16.78
CA LEU A 127 5.06 -6.58 -15.50
C LEU A 127 4.13 -6.43 -14.29
N PHE A 128 2.84 -6.21 -14.52
CA PHE A 128 1.84 -5.94 -13.50
C PHE A 128 2.22 -4.79 -12.55
N ILE A 129 2.83 -3.73 -13.06
CA ILE A 129 3.17 -2.53 -12.29
C ILE A 129 1.96 -1.58 -12.25
N THR A 130 1.62 -1.08 -11.07
CA THR A 130 0.54 -0.11 -10.89
C THR A 130 0.92 1.22 -11.52
N THR A 131 0.18 1.66 -12.53
CA THR A 131 0.40 2.96 -13.16
C THR A 131 -0.34 4.08 -12.40
N PRO A 132 0.05 5.35 -12.62
CA PRO A 132 -0.67 6.51 -12.08
C PRO A 132 -2.17 6.50 -12.42
N GLU A 133 -2.56 6.08 -13.62
CA GLU A 133 -3.96 5.99 -14.03
C GLU A 133 -4.71 4.93 -13.26
N ARG A 134 -4.08 3.76 -13.03
CA ARG A 134 -4.69 2.67 -12.26
C ARG A 134 -4.87 3.09 -10.80
N HIS A 135 -3.85 3.68 -10.19
CA HIS A 135 -3.95 4.21 -8.83
C HIS A 135 -4.99 5.33 -8.72
N TRP A 136 -5.15 6.14 -9.78
CA TRP A 136 -6.21 7.13 -9.83
C TRP A 136 -7.62 6.52 -9.85
N LEU A 137 -7.84 5.39 -10.53
CA LEU A 137 -9.12 4.65 -10.45
C LEU A 137 -9.43 4.25 -9.00
N HIS A 138 -8.44 3.79 -8.24
CA HIS A 138 -8.61 3.50 -6.81
C HIS A 138 -9.05 4.74 -6.02
N HIS A 139 -8.49 5.91 -6.33
CA HIS A 139 -8.93 7.16 -5.70
C HIS A 139 -10.37 7.54 -6.05
N GLN A 140 -10.83 7.26 -7.27
CA GLN A 140 -12.21 7.50 -7.72
C GLN A 140 -13.19 6.49 -7.12
N ASN A 141 -12.78 5.23 -7.04
CA ASN A 141 -13.55 4.12 -6.51
C ASN A 141 -12.70 3.30 -5.53
N ALA A 142 -12.94 3.52 -4.23
CA ALA A 142 -12.21 2.87 -3.15
C ALA A 142 -12.44 1.34 -3.05
N PHE A 143 -13.15 0.71 -3.99
CA PHE A 143 -13.40 -0.73 -4.05
C PHE A 143 -12.58 -1.47 -5.12
N GLU A 144 -11.75 -0.78 -5.90
CA GLU A 144 -11.00 -1.36 -7.02
C GLU A 144 -9.56 -0.85 -7.09
N ALA A 145 -8.76 -1.45 -7.98
CA ALA A 145 -7.40 -1.04 -8.32
C ALA A 145 -6.41 -1.01 -7.12
N TYR A 146 -6.51 -1.99 -6.23
CA TYR A 146 -5.53 -2.18 -5.15
C TYR A 146 -4.19 -2.72 -5.66
N GLY A 147 -3.16 -2.62 -4.81
CA GLY A 147 -1.78 -2.95 -5.13
C GLY A 147 -0.96 -1.68 -5.28
N ASP A 148 -0.10 -1.42 -4.32
CA ASP A 148 0.62 -0.15 -4.26
C ASP A 148 1.69 -0.02 -5.35
N ILE A 149 2.32 -1.14 -5.68
CA ILE A 149 3.35 -1.26 -6.71
C ILE A 149 2.92 -2.25 -7.78
N PHE A 150 2.25 -3.33 -7.38
CA PHE A 150 1.88 -4.44 -8.24
C PHE A 150 0.36 -4.59 -8.37
N SER A 151 -0.12 -4.47 -9.60
CA SER A 151 -1.55 -4.50 -9.95
C SER A 151 -2.19 -5.89 -9.80
N PHE A 152 -1.40 -6.97 -9.75
CA PHE A 152 -1.93 -8.32 -9.56
C PHE A 152 -2.51 -8.55 -8.15
N PHE A 153 -2.22 -7.69 -7.18
CA PHE A 153 -2.84 -7.76 -5.85
C PHE A 153 -4.28 -7.27 -5.82
N ASP A 154 -4.76 -6.60 -6.88
CA ASP A 154 -6.10 -6.02 -6.92
C ASP A 154 -7.21 -7.03 -6.65
N TYR A 155 -7.27 -8.10 -7.45
CA TYR A 155 -8.31 -9.13 -7.31
C TYR A 155 -8.34 -9.77 -5.90
N PRO A 156 -7.23 -10.27 -5.34
CA PRO A 156 -7.23 -10.80 -3.98
C PRO A 156 -7.58 -9.72 -2.93
N ALA A 157 -7.14 -8.48 -3.11
CA ALA A 157 -7.45 -7.38 -2.18
C ALA A 157 -8.95 -7.05 -2.16
N GLN A 158 -9.65 -7.09 -3.30
CA GLN A 158 -11.10 -6.90 -3.36
C GLN A 158 -11.87 -8.00 -2.62
N LYS A 159 -11.41 -9.26 -2.72
CA LYS A 159 -11.98 -10.38 -1.94
C LYS A 159 -11.75 -10.17 -0.46
N TRP A 160 -10.55 -9.74 -0.08
CA TRP A 160 -10.21 -9.44 1.30
C TRP A 160 -11.06 -8.30 1.87
N LEU A 161 -11.23 -7.21 1.12
CA LEU A 161 -12.10 -6.09 1.46
C LEU A 161 -13.54 -6.55 1.71
N THR A 162 -14.08 -7.38 0.81
CA THR A 162 -15.44 -7.92 0.93
C THR A 162 -15.59 -8.75 2.21
N PHE A 163 -14.61 -9.60 2.49
CA PHE A 163 -14.56 -10.40 3.71
C PHE A 163 -14.51 -9.52 4.98
N LEU A 164 -13.60 -8.55 5.04
CA LEU A 164 -13.47 -7.66 6.20
C LEU A 164 -14.72 -6.84 6.44
N ARG A 165 -15.39 -6.35 5.38
CA ARG A 165 -16.69 -5.66 5.49
C ARG A 165 -17.78 -6.58 6.04
N PHE A 166 -17.77 -7.86 5.66
CA PHE A 166 -18.67 -8.85 6.24
C PHE A 166 -18.41 -9.05 7.74
N VAL A 167 -17.14 -9.24 8.13
CA VAL A 167 -16.73 -9.37 9.55
C VAL A 167 -17.17 -8.14 10.36
N ARG A 168 -16.90 -6.93 9.85
CA ARG A 168 -17.30 -5.66 10.51
C ARG A 168 -18.81 -5.59 10.73
N ARG A 169 -19.62 -5.98 9.72
CA ARG A 169 -21.09 -5.98 9.84
C ARG A 169 -21.57 -7.00 10.87
N LYS A 170 -21.02 -8.22 10.86
CA LYS A 170 -21.37 -9.28 11.82
C LYS A 170 -21.04 -8.85 13.25
N TYR A 171 -19.86 -8.28 13.48
CA TYR A 171 -19.46 -7.78 14.80
C TYR A 171 -20.39 -6.65 15.30
N LYS A 172 -20.75 -5.69 14.44
CA LYS A 172 -21.72 -4.64 14.79
C LYS A 172 -23.10 -5.20 15.13
N SER A 173 -23.57 -6.22 14.40
CA SER A 173 -24.85 -6.89 14.68
C SER A 173 -24.83 -7.59 16.05
N LEU A 174 -23.77 -8.34 16.36
CA LEU A 174 -23.62 -9.00 17.66
C LEU A 174 -23.58 -8.00 18.82
N ASN A 175 -22.86 -6.88 18.66
CA ASN A 175 -22.83 -5.84 19.69
C ASN A 175 -24.19 -5.18 19.92
N ARG A 176 -25.00 -4.98 18.87
CA ARG A 176 -26.37 -4.44 19.02
C ARG A 176 -27.29 -5.41 19.77
N LEU A 177 -27.20 -6.71 19.47
CA LEU A 177 -27.96 -7.74 20.18
C LEU A 177 -27.55 -7.81 21.65
N ARG A 178 -26.25 -7.77 21.95
CA ARG A 178 -25.74 -7.72 23.32
C ARG A 178 -26.28 -6.51 24.07
N HIS A 179 -26.19 -5.30 23.51
CA HIS A 179 -26.70 -4.09 24.17
C HIS A 179 -28.21 -4.11 24.40
N SER A 180 -28.98 -4.69 23.47
CA SER A 180 -30.44 -4.82 23.62
C SER A 180 -30.81 -5.82 24.72
N ALA A 181 -30.03 -6.89 24.88
CA ALA A 181 -30.24 -7.88 25.95
C ALA A 181 -29.87 -7.33 27.35
N THR A 182 -28.90 -6.41 27.45
CA THR A 182 -28.58 -5.76 28.73
C THR A 182 -29.58 -4.66 29.11
N SER A 183 -30.18 -3.96 28.14
CA SER A 183 -31.16 -2.90 28.41
C SER A 183 -32.55 -3.41 28.79
N VAL A 184 -32.86 -4.68 28.56
CA VAL A 184 -34.13 -5.33 28.95
C VAL A 184 -34.06 -5.93 30.38
N ASN A 185 -32.86 -6.05 30.95
CA ASN A 185 -32.61 -6.60 32.29
C ASN A 185 -32.32 -5.52 33.36
N LEU A 186 -32.65 -4.25 33.08
CA LEU A 186 -32.62 -3.11 33.99
C LEU A 186 -34.04 -2.51 34.05
#